data_AF-A0A7L3IHT5-F1
#
_entry.id   AF-A0A7L3IHT5-F1
#
_cell.length_a   1.000
_cell.length_b   1.000
_cell.length_c   1.000
_cell.angle_alpha   90.00
_cell.angle_beta   90.00
_cell.angle_gamma   90.00
#
_symmetry.space_group_name_H-M   'P 1'
#
loop_
_entity.id
_entity.type
_entity.pdbx_description
1 polymer ?
#
loop_
_entity_poly.entity_id
_entity_poly.type
_entity_poly.pdbx_seq_one_letter_code
_entity_poly.pdbx_strand_id
1 'polypeptide(L)'
;WRQRALLWAVLLVTWEAAWGQLHYSVPEEMPKGSFVGDVAKDLGLQLPEIRDRGIHILGKGRTQYFALHGKTGHLVTAERIDREQLCRLVEKCVLRFELIVEGQMKVYGIEVEITDDVNDNAPRFPQEKFQLEINEFTSPGARFYLASADDADVGSNSLKGYELQPNEYFAVEVKERQGGSKIPELILRRALDREREQSLRLVLTALDGGDPPRSGTAQLWINVTDANDNPPVFAYDRYRVSLREDAPPGSTVLNVSASDADAGNNARITYGFGKMPAKVLQKFSVDAESGMITLLEGLDYEDTHAFRLAVEAKDGGGLVSHCEVEVNVLDVNDNPPDITILSLSSPVSEDAPAGTVVALVNVEDPDSGENGQVSCELSGEAPLSIVASSGGSYKVVTASALDREQASEHLVTVVARDQGRPTLSSHTELVLEVSDVNDNAPVFEEAAYSAYVAENNAAGALVLRVQARDADAGANGRVSYWLAGG
;
A
#
# COMPACT_ATOMS: atom_id res chain seq x y z
N TRP A 1 108.11 -14.64 -15.62
CA TRP A 1 108.79 -13.36 -15.36
C TRP A 1 108.40 -12.93 -13.95
N ARG A 2 109.22 -13.31 -12.95
CA ARG A 2 110.10 -12.43 -12.14
C ARG A 2 109.29 -11.34 -11.40
N GLN A 3 109.40 -11.09 -10.10
CA GLN A 3 110.26 -11.55 -9.00
C GLN A 3 109.75 -10.84 -7.73
N ARG A 4 109.75 -11.53 -6.57
CA ARG A 4 110.16 -11.08 -5.20
C ARG A 4 109.38 -9.89 -4.58
N ALA A 5 109.12 -9.80 -3.27
CA ALA A 5 109.90 -10.19 -2.11
C ALA A 5 109.05 -10.31 -0.82
N LEU A 6 109.52 -11.14 0.12
CA LEU A 6 109.14 -11.18 1.54
C LEU A 6 109.63 -9.92 2.29
N LEU A 7 108.91 -9.55 3.37
CA LEU A 7 109.39 -9.07 4.69
C LEU A 7 108.15 -8.79 5.57
N TRP A 8 107.74 -9.67 6.49
CA TRP A 8 108.11 -9.80 7.91
C TRP A 8 107.86 -8.57 8.83
N ALA A 9 106.93 -8.80 9.77
CA ALA A 9 106.85 -8.38 11.17
C ALA A 9 106.55 -6.91 11.56
N VAL A 10 105.53 -6.76 12.41
CA VAL A 10 105.43 -6.06 13.73
C VAL A 10 103.92 -5.87 13.99
N LEU A 11 103.30 -6.76 14.79
CA LEU A 11 103.04 -6.63 16.23
C LEU A 11 101.93 -5.61 16.58
N LEU A 12 100.93 -6.17 17.26
CA LEU A 12 100.15 -5.62 18.38
C LEU A 12 98.91 -4.73 18.10
N VAL A 13 97.79 -5.25 18.65
CA VAL A 13 96.77 -4.52 19.43
C VAL A 13 95.71 -3.81 18.55
N THR A 14 94.42 -4.14 18.63
CA THR A 14 93.58 -4.25 19.84
C THR A 14 92.55 -5.38 19.74
N TRP A 15 92.60 -6.31 20.70
CA TRP A 15 91.42 -7.00 21.21
C TRP A 15 90.91 -6.12 22.35
N GLU A 16 90.04 -5.16 22.06
CA GLU A 16 89.36 -4.42 23.12
C GLU A 16 88.13 -5.21 23.57
N ALA A 17 88.13 -5.48 24.87
CA ALA A 17 87.21 -6.31 25.60
C ALA A 17 85.74 -5.92 25.38
N ALA A 18 84.84 -6.91 25.39
CA ALA A 18 83.47 -6.69 25.81
C ALA A 18 83.51 -6.33 27.31
N TRP A 19 83.28 -5.06 27.64
CA TRP A 19 83.10 -4.64 29.03
C TRP A 19 81.70 -5.09 29.47
N GLY A 20 81.64 -5.77 30.62
CA GLY A 20 80.52 -6.62 31.06
C GLY A 20 79.15 -5.96 31.00
N GLN A 21 78.24 -6.59 30.26
CA GLN A 21 76.83 -6.25 30.20
C GLN A 21 76.06 -7.17 31.15
N LEU A 22 75.44 -6.61 32.18
CA LEU A 22 74.63 -7.35 33.14
C LEU A 22 73.22 -7.51 32.60
N HIS A 23 72.65 -8.70 32.80
CA HIS A 23 71.29 -9.02 32.39
C HIS A 23 70.51 -9.50 33.62
N TYR A 24 69.41 -8.83 33.93
CA TYR A 24 68.49 -9.22 34.99
C TYR A 24 67.08 -9.34 34.43
N SER A 25 66.22 -9.97 35.21
CA SER A 25 64.79 -10.05 34.94
C SER A 25 64.00 -9.67 36.19
N VAL A 26 62.91 -8.94 36.01
CA VAL A 26 61.98 -8.65 37.10
C VAL A 26 60.55 -8.77 36.57
N PRO A 27 59.63 -9.40 37.32
CA PRO A 27 58.21 -9.33 37.00
C PRO A 27 57.76 -7.87 36.94
N GLU A 28 56.81 -7.56 36.06
CA GLU A 28 56.15 -6.26 36.13
C GLU A 28 55.35 -6.10 37.43
N GLU A 29 54.84 -4.90 37.67
CA GLU A 29 53.89 -4.66 38.77
C GLU A 29 54.48 -4.86 40.19
N MET A 30 55.78 -5.10 40.27
CA MET A 30 56.51 -5.26 41.52
C MET A 30 56.56 -3.93 42.31
N PRO A 31 56.29 -3.97 43.64
CA PRO A 31 56.28 -2.76 44.46
C PRO A 31 57.66 -2.14 44.55
N LYS A 32 57.72 -0.84 44.86
CA LYS A 32 58.98 -0.11 45.10
C LYS A 32 59.83 -0.81 46.16
N GLY A 33 61.12 -0.99 45.87
CA GLY A 33 62.11 -1.63 46.74
C GLY A 33 62.23 -3.14 46.51
N SER A 34 61.55 -3.69 45.50
CA SER A 34 61.65 -5.10 45.14
C SER A 34 63.03 -5.43 44.59
N PHE A 35 63.55 -6.59 44.94
CA PHE A 35 64.86 -7.07 44.49
C PHE A 35 64.84 -7.47 43.01
N VAL A 36 65.84 -7.00 42.24
CA VAL A 36 66.02 -7.31 40.81
C VAL A 36 67.28 -8.15 40.58
N GLY A 37 68.38 -7.82 41.24
CA GLY A 37 69.65 -8.52 41.06
C GLY A 37 70.76 -8.02 41.98
N ASP A 38 71.83 -8.80 42.12
CA ASP A 38 72.96 -8.47 43.00
C ASP A 38 74.13 -7.91 42.18
N VAL A 39 74.03 -6.63 41.84
CA VAL A 39 75.02 -5.91 41.02
C VAL A 39 76.38 -5.85 41.71
N ALA A 40 76.40 -5.71 43.03
CA ALA A 40 77.65 -5.67 43.79
C ALA A 40 78.43 -6.97 43.68
N LYS A 41 77.75 -8.11 43.83
CA LYS A 41 78.36 -9.43 43.68
C LYS A 41 78.79 -9.68 42.24
N ASP A 42 77.93 -9.38 41.27
CA ASP A 42 78.18 -9.70 39.86
C ASP A 42 79.32 -8.87 39.26
N LEU A 43 79.56 -7.67 39.79
CA LEU A 43 80.70 -6.81 39.43
C LEU A 43 81.91 -6.95 40.36
N GLY A 44 81.82 -7.78 41.41
CA GLY A 44 82.88 -7.97 42.40
C GLY A 44 83.22 -6.73 43.22
N LEU A 45 82.24 -5.83 43.42
CA LEU A 45 82.40 -4.59 44.18
C LEU A 45 82.32 -4.87 45.69
N GLN A 46 83.26 -4.35 46.47
CA GLN A 46 83.21 -4.51 47.93
C GLN A 46 82.22 -3.50 48.54
N LEU A 47 81.47 -3.92 49.58
CA LEU A 47 80.48 -3.06 50.26
C LEU A 47 81.01 -1.67 50.72
N PRO A 48 82.26 -1.51 51.20
CA PRO A 48 82.83 -0.19 51.50
C PRO A 48 83.00 0.69 50.25
N GLU A 49 83.32 0.09 49.09
CA GLU A 49 83.51 0.81 47.82
C GLU A 49 82.21 1.41 47.27
N ILE A 50 81.07 0.78 47.59
CA ILE A 50 79.73 1.26 47.20
C ILE A 50 79.29 2.44 48.06
N ARG A 51 79.71 2.49 49.32
CA ARG A 51 79.30 3.54 50.27
C ARG A 51 80.14 4.81 50.15
N ASP A 52 81.42 4.67 49.79
CA ASP A 52 82.39 5.77 49.82
C ASP A 52 82.66 6.41 48.44
N ARG A 53 81.99 5.98 47.34
CA ARG A 53 82.21 6.54 45.99
C ARG A 53 80.94 6.66 45.14
N GLY A 54 80.92 7.69 44.29
CA GLY A 54 79.83 8.07 43.37
C GLY A 54 79.46 6.97 42.38
N ILE A 55 78.50 6.13 42.79
CA ILE A 55 77.83 5.18 41.91
C ILE A 55 76.52 5.81 41.45
N HIS A 56 76.39 6.00 40.14
CA HIS A 56 75.23 6.64 39.53
C HIS A 56 74.62 5.75 38.45
N ILE A 57 73.30 5.55 38.53
CA ILE A 57 72.53 4.96 37.44
C ILE A 57 72.13 6.10 36.49
N LEU A 58 72.46 5.95 35.21
CA LEU A 58 72.03 6.83 34.14
C LEU A 58 71.03 6.08 33.25
N GLY A 59 69.75 6.38 33.46
CA GLY A 59 68.67 5.91 32.59
C GLY A 59 68.42 6.90 31.45
N LYS A 60 67.91 6.39 30.32
CA LYS A 60 67.33 7.22 29.27
C LYS A 60 65.87 7.52 29.62
N GLY A 61 65.59 8.70 30.17
CA GLY A 61 64.22 9.11 30.48
C GLY A 61 64.11 10.12 31.63
N ARG A 62 62.90 10.62 31.88
CA ARG A 62 62.58 11.50 33.02
C ARG A 62 62.34 10.71 34.31
N THR A 63 61.89 9.46 34.19
CA THR A 63 61.55 8.58 35.31
C THR A 63 62.63 7.52 35.48
N GLN A 64 63.07 7.30 36.70
CA GLN A 64 64.09 6.31 37.04
C GLN A 64 63.40 5.10 37.68
N TYR A 65 63.27 4.00 36.94
CA TYR A 65 62.58 2.78 37.39
C TYR A 65 63.41 1.88 38.31
N PHE A 66 64.74 2.04 38.32
CA PHE A 66 65.66 1.23 39.13
C PHE A 66 66.62 2.08 39.96
N ALA A 67 66.90 1.63 41.17
CA ALA A 67 67.87 2.22 42.09
C ALA A 67 68.78 1.14 42.69
N LEU A 68 69.98 1.52 43.12
CA LEU A 68 70.83 0.64 43.92
C LEU A 68 70.54 0.81 45.40
N HIS A 69 70.34 -0.29 46.11
CA HIS A 69 70.13 -0.29 47.54
C HIS A 69 71.46 -0.02 48.27
N GLY A 70 71.58 1.15 48.90
CA GLY A 70 72.86 1.70 49.40
C GLY A 70 73.59 0.92 50.51
N LYS A 71 72.98 -0.14 51.08
CA LYS A 71 73.64 -1.01 52.07
C LYS A 71 74.04 -2.39 51.55
N THR A 72 73.42 -2.85 50.46
CA THR A 72 73.61 -4.22 49.95
C THR A 72 74.17 -4.22 48.53
N GLY A 73 74.06 -3.11 47.79
CA GLY A 73 74.45 -3.04 46.39
C GLY A 73 73.53 -3.84 45.46
N HIS A 74 72.36 -4.22 45.95
CA HIS A 74 71.33 -4.87 45.14
C HIS A 74 70.64 -3.82 44.25
N LEU A 75 70.36 -4.20 43.00
CA LEU A 75 69.44 -3.47 42.16
C LEU A 75 68.03 -3.70 42.66
N VAL A 76 67.30 -2.61 42.93
CA VAL A 76 65.91 -2.64 43.39
C VAL A 76 65.03 -1.74 42.53
N THR A 77 63.73 -2.02 42.47
CA THR A 77 62.76 -1.15 41.80
C THR A 77 62.62 0.18 42.56
N ALA A 78 62.64 1.30 41.84
CA ALA A 78 62.49 2.64 42.42
C ALA A 78 61.05 3.16 42.33
N GLU A 79 60.29 2.66 41.36
CA GLU A 79 58.86 2.89 41.13
C GLU A 79 58.19 1.59 40.68
N ARG A 80 56.85 1.56 40.64
CA ARG A 80 56.08 0.46 40.05
C ARG A 80 56.31 0.46 38.55
N ILE A 81 56.57 -0.72 37.97
CA ILE A 81 56.86 -0.88 36.56
C ILE A 81 55.59 -1.38 35.87
N ASP A 82 54.96 -0.51 35.11
CA ASP A 82 53.85 -0.79 34.18
C ASP A 82 54.48 -1.06 32.79
N ARG A 83 54.38 -2.29 32.32
CA ARG A 83 55.04 -2.73 31.08
C ARG A 83 54.35 -2.14 29.87
N GLU A 84 53.04 -1.98 29.92
CA GLU A 84 52.18 -1.48 28.85
C GLU A 84 52.49 -0.01 28.56
N GLN A 85 52.80 0.78 29.60
CA GLN A 85 53.26 2.16 29.47
C GLN A 85 54.63 2.27 28.79
N LEU A 86 55.52 1.31 29.04
CA LEU A 86 56.92 1.34 28.61
C LEU A 86 57.14 0.72 27.23
N CYS A 87 56.55 -0.44 27.02
CA CYS A 87 56.80 -1.33 25.89
C CYS A 87 55.55 -1.56 25.03
N ARG A 88 54.36 -1.16 25.49
CA ARG A 88 53.09 -1.36 24.77
C ARG A 88 52.93 -2.82 24.36
N LEU A 89 52.74 -3.07 23.06
CA LEU A 89 52.52 -4.41 22.48
C LEU A 89 53.80 -5.16 22.11
N VAL A 90 54.97 -4.71 22.57
CA VAL A 90 56.24 -5.40 22.29
C VAL A 90 56.39 -6.59 23.25
N GLU A 91 56.41 -7.81 22.70
CA GLU A 91 56.50 -9.07 23.48
C GLU A 91 57.73 -9.12 24.40
N LYS A 92 58.89 -8.67 23.92
CA LYS A 92 60.13 -8.64 24.70
C LYS A 92 60.43 -7.22 25.18
N CYS A 93 60.03 -6.92 26.41
CA CYS A 93 60.25 -5.62 27.05
C CYS A 93 61.59 -5.57 27.78
N VAL A 94 62.57 -4.81 27.27
CA VAL A 94 63.91 -4.69 27.86
C VAL A 94 64.25 -3.23 28.11
N LEU A 95 64.49 -2.91 29.38
CA LEU A 95 64.97 -1.59 29.80
C LEU A 95 66.49 -1.58 29.87
N ARG A 96 67.11 -0.60 29.22
CA ARG A 96 68.57 -0.45 29.15
C ARG A 96 69.02 0.81 29.84
N PHE A 97 69.96 0.69 30.77
CA PHE A 97 70.56 1.81 31.46
C PHE A 97 72.03 1.54 31.79
N GLU A 98 72.77 2.60 32.11
CA GLU A 98 74.19 2.53 32.39
C GLU A 98 74.45 2.75 33.88
N LEU A 99 75.39 1.97 34.43
CA LEU A 99 75.89 2.14 35.77
C LEU A 99 77.31 2.70 35.71
N ILE A 100 77.51 3.90 36.27
CA ILE A 100 78.83 4.53 36.38
C ILE A 100 79.40 4.27 37.77
N VAL A 101 80.61 3.74 37.82
CA VAL A 101 81.40 3.59 39.05
C VAL A 101 82.58 4.56 38.97
N GLU A 102 82.40 5.78 39.48
CA GLU A 102 83.40 6.86 39.39
C GLU A 102 84.76 6.46 39.98
N GLY A 103 84.72 5.69 41.07
CA GLY A 103 85.93 5.20 41.75
C GLY A 103 86.87 4.36 40.90
N GLN A 104 86.33 3.71 39.87
CA GLN A 104 87.08 2.83 38.97
C GLN A 104 87.09 3.36 37.53
N MET A 105 86.43 4.51 37.26
CA MET A 105 86.21 5.06 35.92
C MET A 105 85.67 4.03 34.93
N LYS A 106 84.73 3.19 35.39
CA LYS A 106 84.11 2.13 34.58
C LYS A 106 82.62 2.39 34.41
N VAL A 107 82.12 2.08 33.21
CA VAL A 107 80.70 2.10 32.88
C VAL A 107 80.27 0.66 32.57
N TYR A 108 79.18 0.23 33.18
CA TYR A 108 78.58 -1.08 32.94
C TYR A 108 77.19 -0.90 32.34
N GLY A 109 76.90 -1.59 31.25
CA GLY A 109 75.55 -1.64 30.69
C GLY A 109 74.70 -2.64 31.47
N ILE A 110 73.50 -2.25 31.86
CA ILE A 110 72.53 -3.13 32.51
C ILE A 110 71.29 -3.22 31.62
N GLU A 111 70.92 -4.44 31.27
CA GLU A 111 69.63 -4.77 30.67
C GLU A 111 68.75 -5.46 31.71
N VAL A 112 67.56 -4.91 31.92
CA VAL A 112 66.54 -5.56 32.73
C VAL A 112 65.39 -5.92 31.82
N GLU A 113 65.16 -7.21 31.64
CA GLU A 113 63.98 -7.74 30.97
C GLU A 113 62.80 -7.70 31.95
N ILE A 114 61.72 -7.03 31.56
CA ILE A 114 60.47 -7.08 32.30
C ILE A 114 59.79 -8.39 31.90
N THR A 115 59.72 -9.32 32.84
CA THR A 115 59.13 -10.65 32.66
C THR A 115 57.72 -10.69 33.23
N ASP A 116 57.01 -11.78 32.95
CA ASP A 116 55.73 -12.09 33.58
C ASP A 116 54.68 -10.96 33.44
N ASP A 117 54.28 -10.68 32.20
CA ASP A 117 53.08 -9.88 31.90
C ASP A 117 51.92 -10.36 32.78
N VAL A 118 51.36 -9.44 33.55
CA VAL A 118 50.26 -9.64 34.49
C VAL A 118 48.98 -9.23 33.77
N ASN A 119 47.93 -10.04 33.92
CA ASN A 119 46.62 -9.71 33.33
C ASN A 119 45.95 -8.56 34.10
N ASP A 120 46.44 -7.33 33.92
CA ASP A 120 46.00 -6.13 34.63
C ASP A 120 45.35 -5.08 33.72
N ASN A 121 45.27 -5.34 32.41
CA ASN A 121 44.38 -4.68 31.48
C ASN A 121 43.22 -5.59 31.10
N ALA A 122 42.16 -5.00 30.54
CA ALA A 122 41.00 -5.77 30.10
C ALA A 122 40.69 -5.35 28.66
N PRO A 123 40.20 -6.27 27.82
CA PRO A 123 39.84 -5.94 26.45
C PRO A 123 38.89 -4.75 26.41
N ARG A 124 39.18 -3.77 25.56
CA ARG A 124 38.35 -2.56 25.44
C ARG A 124 37.98 -2.31 23.99
N PHE A 125 36.68 -2.18 23.73
CA PHE A 125 36.21 -1.74 22.43
C PHE A 125 36.48 -0.24 22.21
N PRO A 126 36.79 0.17 20.96
CA PRO A 126 36.97 1.59 20.62
C PRO A 126 35.66 2.39 20.76
N GLN A 127 34.51 1.71 20.73
CA GLN A 127 33.18 2.29 20.88
C GLN A 127 32.37 1.44 21.86
N GLU A 128 31.61 2.08 22.74
CA GLU A 128 30.68 1.39 23.66
C GLU A 128 29.47 0.80 22.93
N LYS A 129 29.17 1.32 21.73
CA LYS A 129 28.00 0.98 20.94
C LYS A 129 28.32 0.95 19.45
N PHE A 130 27.97 -0.15 18.80
CA PHE A 130 27.98 -0.30 17.35
C PHE A 130 26.55 -0.16 16.81
N GLN A 131 26.35 0.73 15.84
CA GLN A 131 25.09 0.87 15.13
C GLN A 131 25.20 0.21 13.76
N LEU A 132 24.30 -0.73 13.48
CA LEU A 132 24.21 -1.44 12.22
C LEU A 132 22.82 -1.19 11.62
N GLU A 133 22.79 -0.93 10.32
CA GLU A 133 21.57 -0.89 9.52
C GLU A 133 21.60 -2.07 8.57
N ILE A 134 20.65 -3.00 8.72
CA ILE A 134 20.61 -4.25 7.95
C ILE A 134 19.25 -4.36 7.30
N ASN A 135 19.23 -4.45 5.97
CA ASN A 135 18.00 -4.63 5.23
C ASN A 135 17.44 -6.03 5.44
N GLU A 136 16.12 -6.18 5.58
CA GLU A 136 15.51 -7.48 5.86
C GLU A 136 15.64 -8.51 4.73
N PHE A 137 15.87 -8.07 3.48
CA PHE A 137 16.22 -8.96 2.37
C PHE A 137 17.66 -9.49 2.43
N THR A 138 18.44 -9.08 3.42
CA THR A 138 19.81 -9.59 3.57
C THR A 138 19.76 -11.11 3.79
N SER A 139 20.37 -11.85 2.86
CA SER A 139 20.35 -13.31 2.91
C SER A 139 21.17 -13.86 4.09
N PRO A 140 20.71 -14.95 4.74
CA PRO A 140 21.52 -15.67 5.70
C PRO A 140 22.89 -16.05 5.13
N GLY A 141 23.94 -15.86 5.94
CA GLY A 141 25.35 -15.99 5.54
C GLY A 141 26.06 -14.66 5.31
N ALA A 142 25.33 -13.55 5.24
CA ALA A 142 25.91 -12.20 5.20
C ALA A 142 26.77 -11.93 6.44
N ARG A 143 27.88 -11.21 6.24
CA ARG A 143 28.91 -10.93 7.25
C ARG A 143 29.07 -9.43 7.46
N PHE A 144 29.08 -8.99 8.72
CA PHE A 144 29.26 -7.60 9.10
C PHE A 144 30.51 -7.47 9.97
N TYR A 145 31.43 -6.60 9.55
CA TYR A 145 32.66 -6.37 10.28
C TYR A 145 32.42 -5.47 11.48
N LEU A 146 32.84 -5.91 12.66
CA LEU A 146 32.86 -5.12 13.87
C LEU A 146 34.30 -4.72 14.20
N ALA A 147 34.48 -3.59 14.88
CA ALA A 147 35.82 -3.19 15.31
C ALA A 147 36.32 -4.17 16.38
N SER A 148 37.62 -4.49 16.32
CA SER A 148 38.28 -5.30 17.34
C SER A 148 38.27 -4.56 18.67
N ALA A 149 38.17 -5.31 19.77
CA ALA A 149 38.64 -4.82 21.06
C ALA A 149 40.17 -4.79 21.05
N ASP A 150 40.73 -3.83 21.76
CA ASP A 150 42.16 -3.69 21.99
C ASP A 150 42.45 -4.13 23.43
N ASP A 151 43.51 -4.91 23.59
CA ASP A 151 44.05 -5.33 24.89
C ASP A 151 45.52 -4.91 24.95
N ALA A 152 45.94 -4.33 26.07
CA ALA A 152 47.30 -3.81 26.21
C ALA A 152 48.30 -4.92 26.59
N ASP A 153 47.79 -6.01 27.16
CA ASP A 153 48.54 -7.17 27.60
C ASP A 153 48.99 -8.01 26.37
N VAL A 154 50.07 -8.76 26.52
CA VAL A 154 50.68 -9.53 25.42
C VAL A 154 50.62 -11.04 25.66
N GLY A 155 50.84 -11.83 24.61
CA GLY A 155 50.88 -13.29 24.72
C GLY A 155 49.53 -13.88 25.16
N SER A 156 49.54 -14.69 26.23
CA SER A 156 48.33 -15.38 26.71
C SER A 156 47.32 -14.49 27.42
N ASN A 157 47.75 -13.34 27.95
CA ASN A 157 46.85 -12.39 28.61
C ASN A 157 46.20 -11.43 27.62
N SER A 158 46.65 -11.42 26.36
CA SER A 158 46.01 -10.62 25.32
C SER A 158 44.65 -11.20 24.90
N LEU A 159 43.95 -10.47 24.04
CA LEU A 159 42.63 -10.82 23.51
C LEU A 159 42.56 -12.27 22.99
N LYS A 160 41.73 -13.08 23.64
CA LYS A 160 41.53 -14.50 23.32
C LYS A 160 40.41 -14.71 22.31
N GLY A 161 39.29 -14.01 22.45
CA GLY A 161 38.14 -14.20 21.56
C GLY A 161 36.96 -13.31 21.86
N TYR A 162 35.86 -13.59 21.17
CA TYR A 162 34.61 -12.85 21.28
C TYR A 162 33.44 -13.81 21.50
N GLU A 163 32.49 -13.39 22.32
CA GLU A 163 31.24 -14.07 22.56
C GLU A 163 30.08 -13.11 22.33
N LEU A 164 29.05 -13.59 21.63
CA LEU A 164 27.83 -12.82 21.40
C LEU A 164 26.72 -13.35 22.31
N GLN A 165 25.91 -12.44 22.85
CA GLN A 165 24.70 -12.79 23.57
C GLN A 165 23.84 -13.79 22.75
N PRO A 166 23.39 -14.91 23.34
CA PRO A 166 22.54 -15.88 22.65
C PRO A 166 21.29 -15.22 22.05
N ASN A 167 21.07 -15.46 20.75
CA ASN A 167 19.94 -14.92 20.00
C ASN A 167 19.65 -15.82 18.79
N GLU A 168 18.51 -15.62 18.13
CA GLU A 168 18.08 -16.47 17.01
C GLU A 168 18.68 -16.07 15.65
N TYR A 169 19.13 -14.82 15.49
CA TYR A 169 19.41 -14.22 14.19
C TYR A 169 20.90 -14.19 13.84
N PHE A 170 21.78 -13.97 14.81
CA PHE A 170 23.19 -13.70 14.59
C PHE A 170 24.11 -14.62 15.39
N ALA A 171 25.23 -14.96 14.76
CA ALA A 171 26.38 -15.58 15.41
C ALA A 171 27.61 -14.68 15.25
N VAL A 172 28.62 -14.83 16.11
CA VAL A 172 29.93 -14.21 15.92
C VAL A 172 30.94 -15.26 15.49
N GLU A 173 31.69 -14.97 14.42
CA GLU A 173 32.88 -15.73 14.03
C GLU A 173 34.11 -14.84 14.17
N VAL A 174 35.21 -15.41 14.66
CA VAL A 174 36.45 -14.66 14.86
C VAL A 174 37.42 -14.99 13.74
N LYS A 175 37.87 -13.96 13.02
CA LYS A 175 38.87 -14.08 11.96
C LYS A 175 40.21 -13.57 12.45
N GLU A 176 41.23 -14.40 12.36
CA GLU A 176 42.60 -14.04 12.69
C GLU A 176 43.31 -13.45 11.47
N ARG A 177 43.87 -12.25 11.60
CA ARG A 177 44.68 -11.60 10.56
C ARG A 177 46.14 -12.04 10.66
N GLN A 178 46.90 -11.89 9.56
CA GLN A 178 48.35 -12.05 9.56
C GLN A 178 48.96 -11.06 10.55
N GLY A 179 49.47 -11.57 11.69
CA GLY A 179 49.93 -10.77 12.82
C GLY A 179 49.17 -10.99 14.14
N GLY A 180 48.25 -11.97 14.23
CA GLY A 180 47.61 -12.39 15.49
C GLY A 180 46.41 -11.53 15.93
N SER A 181 46.10 -10.45 15.20
CA SER A 181 44.92 -9.62 15.49
C SER A 181 43.63 -10.37 15.17
N LYS A 182 42.74 -10.46 16.16
CA LYS A 182 41.45 -11.18 16.09
C LYS A 182 40.30 -10.21 15.85
N ILE A 183 39.56 -10.43 14.78
CA ILE A 183 38.46 -9.54 14.37
C ILE A 183 37.13 -10.28 14.47
N PRO A 184 36.13 -9.71 15.15
CA PRO A 184 34.78 -10.26 15.19
C PRO A 184 34.02 -9.94 13.89
N GLU A 185 33.52 -10.98 13.24
CA GLU A 185 32.54 -10.91 12.14
C GLU A 185 31.18 -11.37 12.66
N LEU A 186 30.18 -10.48 12.60
CA LEU A 186 28.80 -10.83 12.88
C LEU A 186 28.19 -11.50 11.65
N ILE A 187 27.59 -12.67 11.81
CA ILE A 187 27.04 -13.48 10.71
C ILE A 187 25.55 -13.65 10.91
N LEU A 188 24.78 -13.28 9.89
CA LEU A 188 23.34 -13.53 9.87
C LEU A 188 23.06 -15.02 9.63
N ARG A 189 22.36 -15.68 10.55
CA ARG A 189 22.00 -17.10 10.50
C ARG A 189 20.55 -17.34 10.07
N ARG A 190 19.66 -16.40 10.37
CA ARG A 190 18.23 -16.45 9.98
C ARG A 190 17.84 -15.13 9.34
N ALA A 191 16.90 -15.16 8.40
CA ALA A 191 16.39 -13.94 7.78
C ALA A 191 15.79 -13.02 8.86
N LEU A 192 15.97 -11.71 8.64
CA LEU A 192 15.32 -10.68 9.45
C LEU A 192 13.94 -10.39 8.85
N ASP A 193 13.08 -9.81 9.66
CA ASP A 193 11.70 -9.44 9.32
C ASP A 193 11.39 -8.21 10.19
N ARG A 194 11.31 -7.05 9.54
CA ARG A 194 11.14 -5.75 10.18
C ARG A 194 9.72 -5.62 10.74
N GLU A 195 8.72 -6.14 10.06
CA GLU A 195 7.31 -6.15 10.47
C GLU A 195 7.14 -6.92 11.78
N ARG A 196 7.97 -7.95 12.00
CA ARG A 196 8.04 -8.68 13.25
C ARG A 196 8.90 -7.99 14.32
N GLU A 197 10.11 -7.57 13.98
CA GLU A 197 11.06 -6.98 14.94
C GLU A 197 11.97 -5.92 14.29
N GLN A 198 11.60 -4.65 14.46
CA GLN A 198 12.27 -3.50 13.82
C GLN A 198 13.71 -3.24 14.32
N SER A 199 14.04 -3.66 15.54
CA SER A 199 15.37 -3.41 16.10
C SER A 199 15.79 -4.47 17.09
N LEU A 200 17.06 -4.88 17.02
CA LEU A 200 17.68 -5.84 17.93
C LEU A 200 18.76 -5.16 18.76
N ARG A 201 18.82 -5.50 20.04
CA ARG A 201 19.85 -5.03 20.98
C ARG A 201 20.57 -6.23 21.56
N LEU A 202 21.83 -6.42 21.15
CA LEU A 202 22.67 -7.53 21.59
C LEU A 202 23.91 -7.01 22.31
N VAL A 203 24.54 -7.85 23.11
CA VAL A 203 25.82 -7.55 23.76
C VAL A 203 26.92 -8.41 23.14
N LEU A 204 28.00 -7.76 22.72
CA LEU A 204 29.24 -8.41 22.29
C LEU A 204 30.26 -8.31 23.43
N THR A 205 30.82 -9.45 23.83
CA THR A 205 31.82 -9.57 24.89
C THR A 205 33.16 -9.96 24.28
N ALA A 206 34.21 -9.20 24.55
CA ALA A 206 35.60 -9.58 24.29
C ALA A 206 36.19 -10.20 25.55
N LEU A 207 36.91 -11.31 25.41
CA LEU A 207 37.52 -12.07 26.50
C LEU A 207 39.02 -12.16 26.27
N ASP A 208 39.81 -11.90 27.30
CA ASP A 208 41.24 -12.19 27.32
C ASP A 208 41.52 -13.67 27.60
N GLY A 209 42.80 -14.04 27.66
CA GLY A 209 43.23 -15.40 27.98
C GLY A 209 43.87 -15.59 29.34
N GLY A 210 43.84 -14.58 30.22
CA GLY A 210 44.44 -14.64 31.54
C GLY A 210 43.65 -15.50 32.55
N ASP A 211 44.22 -15.71 33.73
CA ASP A 211 43.60 -16.42 34.85
C ASP A 211 43.72 -15.59 36.15
N PRO A 212 42.64 -14.94 36.63
CA PRO A 212 41.27 -14.99 36.09
C PRO A 212 41.13 -14.21 34.77
N PRO A 213 40.19 -14.61 33.89
CA PRO A 213 39.94 -13.91 32.65
C PRO A 213 39.21 -12.59 32.89
N ARG A 214 39.53 -11.56 32.13
CA ARG A 214 38.85 -10.25 32.13
C ARG A 214 38.15 -10.04 30.80
N SER A 215 37.18 -9.14 30.83
CA SER A 215 36.24 -8.97 29.71
C SER A 215 35.86 -7.52 29.50
N GLY A 216 35.69 -7.15 28.23
CA GLY A 216 35.05 -5.90 27.82
C GLY A 216 33.76 -6.17 27.07
N THR A 217 32.78 -5.27 27.18
CA THR A 217 31.50 -5.41 26.47
C THR A 217 31.20 -4.20 25.62
N ALA A 218 30.57 -4.41 24.47
CA ALA A 218 29.98 -3.37 23.64
C ALA A 218 28.54 -3.73 23.26
N GLN A 219 27.68 -2.72 23.11
CA GLN A 219 26.30 -2.91 22.68
C GLN A 219 26.21 -2.91 21.15
N LEU A 220 25.51 -3.89 20.58
CA LEU A 220 25.15 -3.91 19.16
C LEU A 220 23.70 -3.45 19.03
N TRP A 221 23.49 -2.33 18.33
CA TRP A 221 22.17 -1.81 18.01
C TRP A 221 21.93 -2.02 16.52
N ILE A 222 21.11 -3.00 16.20
CA ILE A 222 20.81 -3.39 14.83
C ILE A 222 19.44 -2.83 14.50
N ASN A 223 19.40 -1.88 13.58
CA ASN A 223 18.17 -1.35 13.02
C ASN A 223 17.87 -2.12 11.72
N VAL A 224 16.72 -2.78 11.68
CA VAL A 224 16.29 -3.51 10.48
C VAL A 224 15.69 -2.49 9.52
N THR A 225 16.27 -2.36 8.32
CA THR A 225 15.76 -1.44 7.30
C THR A 225 14.76 -2.14 6.40
N ASP A 226 13.71 -1.41 6.09
CA ASP A 226 12.56 -1.83 5.31
C ASP A 226 12.94 -2.23 3.88
N ALA A 227 12.31 -3.30 3.40
CA ALA A 227 12.28 -3.73 2.02
C ALA A 227 10.82 -3.86 1.58
N ASN A 228 10.57 -3.69 0.28
CA ASN A 228 9.21 -3.71 -0.24
C ASN A 228 8.74 -5.16 -0.46
N ASP A 229 8.27 -5.82 0.60
CA ASP A 229 7.98 -7.26 0.61
C ASP A 229 6.55 -7.62 1.01
N ASN A 230 5.79 -6.65 1.54
CA ASN A 230 4.36 -6.79 1.74
C ASN A 230 3.61 -6.01 0.65
N PRO A 231 2.76 -6.65 -0.17
CA PRO A 231 1.88 -5.92 -1.06
C PRO A 231 0.74 -5.25 -0.27
N PRO A 232 0.10 -4.19 -0.82
CA PRO A 232 -1.10 -3.61 -0.23
C PRO A 232 -2.20 -4.68 -0.07
N VAL A 233 -2.96 -4.65 1.02
CA VAL A 233 -4.06 -5.58 1.28
C VAL A 233 -5.37 -4.80 1.47
N PHE A 234 -6.36 -5.05 0.61
CA PHE A 234 -7.70 -4.47 0.76
C PHE A 234 -8.42 -5.00 2.00
N ALA A 235 -9.28 -4.18 2.61
CA ALA A 235 -10.09 -4.60 3.75
C ALA A 235 -11.09 -5.72 3.39
N TYR A 236 -11.54 -5.77 2.13
CA TYR A 236 -12.42 -6.82 1.62
C TYR A 236 -12.05 -7.18 0.17
N ASP A 237 -12.16 -8.47 -0.19
CA ASP A 237 -11.96 -8.92 -1.57
C ASP A 237 -13.06 -8.41 -2.52
N ARG A 238 -14.27 -8.20 -1.98
CA ARG A 238 -15.42 -7.71 -2.73
C ARG A 238 -16.26 -6.71 -1.96
N TYR A 239 -16.49 -5.54 -2.55
CA TYR A 239 -17.39 -4.50 -2.07
C TYR A 239 -18.69 -4.54 -2.87
N ARG A 240 -19.81 -4.24 -2.20
CA ARG A 240 -21.14 -4.18 -2.81
C ARG A 240 -21.82 -2.90 -2.41
N VAL A 241 -22.37 -2.20 -3.39
CA VAL A 241 -23.13 -0.98 -3.17
C VAL A 241 -24.30 -0.92 -4.12
N SER A 242 -25.35 -0.22 -3.71
CA SER A 242 -26.49 0.10 -4.56
C SER A 242 -26.55 1.61 -4.76
N LEU A 243 -26.67 2.04 -6.01
CA LEU A 243 -26.71 3.44 -6.40
C LEU A 243 -27.93 3.68 -7.29
N ARG A 244 -28.71 4.71 -7.00
CA ARG A 244 -29.85 5.10 -7.83
C ARG A 244 -29.36 5.65 -9.16
N GLU A 245 -30.08 5.41 -10.24
CA GLU A 245 -29.66 5.91 -11.55
C GLU A 245 -29.71 7.44 -11.66
N ASP A 246 -30.65 8.06 -10.94
CA ASP A 246 -30.82 9.51 -10.81
C ASP A 246 -29.69 10.21 -10.01
N ALA A 247 -28.69 9.46 -9.54
CA ALA A 247 -27.55 10.03 -8.82
C ALA A 247 -26.77 10.99 -9.72
N PRO A 248 -26.56 12.26 -9.31
CA PRO A 248 -25.86 13.22 -10.14
C PRO A 248 -24.38 12.86 -10.29
N PRO A 249 -23.73 13.22 -11.42
CA PRO A 249 -22.28 13.22 -11.53
C PRO A 249 -21.61 13.94 -10.35
N GLY A 250 -20.55 13.34 -9.82
CA GLY A 250 -19.86 13.77 -8.60
C GLY A 250 -20.35 13.07 -7.33
N SER A 251 -21.45 12.31 -7.39
CA SER A 251 -21.91 11.47 -6.29
C SER A 251 -20.84 10.48 -5.84
N THR A 252 -20.65 10.34 -4.53
CA THR A 252 -19.79 9.30 -3.94
C THR A 252 -20.46 7.94 -4.06
N VAL A 253 -19.77 6.98 -4.66
CA VAL A 253 -20.21 5.59 -4.80
C VAL A 253 -19.88 4.83 -3.53
N LEU A 254 -18.59 4.68 -3.22
CA LEU A 254 -18.08 4.11 -1.98
C LEU A 254 -16.61 4.47 -1.79
N ASN A 255 -16.04 4.17 -0.63
CA ASN A 255 -14.61 4.31 -0.37
C ASN A 255 -13.96 2.93 -0.19
N VAL A 256 -12.95 2.62 -1.00
CA VAL A 256 -12.10 1.44 -0.77
C VAL A 256 -10.92 1.81 0.10
N SER A 257 -10.40 0.82 0.84
CA SER A 257 -9.22 1.03 1.67
C SER A 257 -8.35 -0.21 1.63
N ALA A 258 -7.06 -0.01 1.43
CA ALA A 258 -6.02 -1.00 1.60
C ALA A 258 -5.02 -0.57 2.68
N SER A 259 -4.34 -1.55 3.27
CA SER A 259 -3.26 -1.35 4.24
C SER A 259 -2.01 -2.08 3.77
N ASP A 260 -0.86 -1.47 3.98
CA ASP A 260 0.45 -2.03 3.67
C ASP A 260 1.27 -2.12 4.95
N ALA A 261 2.00 -3.22 5.14
CA ALA A 261 2.73 -3.50 6.37
C ALA A 261 4.15 -2.89 6.38
N ASP A 262 4.65 -2.50 5.20
CA ASP A 262 5.99 -1.92 5.02
C ASP A 262 6.08 -0.51 5.66
N ALA A 263 7.16 0.23 5.40
CA ALA A 263 7.37 1.57 5.94
C ALA A 263 7.65 2.63 4.86
N GLY A 264 7.30 3.88 5.18
CA GLY A 264 7.63 5.03 4.34
C GLY A 264 7.00 4.94 2.95
N ASN A 265 7.83 4.99 1.90
CA ASN A 265 7.34 4.92 0.52
C ASN A 265 6.82 3.53 0.14
N ASN A 266 7.39 2.47 0.71
CA ASN A 266 6.96 1.10 0.45
C ASN A 266 5.55 0.84 1.02
N ALA A 267 5.13 1.60 2.04
CA ALA A 267 3.74 1.57 2.53
C ALA A 267 2.79 2.59 1.86
N ARG A 268 3.29 3.43 0.93
CA ARG A 268 2.48 4.51 0.35
C ARG A 268 1.59 3.96 -0.76
N ILE A 269 0.32 3.76 -0.45
CA ILE A 269 -0.66 3.22 -1.38
C ILE A 269 -1.18 4.30 -2.33
N THR A 270 -1.33 3.92 -3.59
CA THR A 270 -2.06 4.65 -4.63
C THR A 270 -3.14 3.75 -5.23
N TYR A 271 -4.34 4.30 -5.36
CA TYR A 271 -5.49 3.58 -5.90
C TYR A 271 -5.69 3.89 -7.38
N GLY A 272 -6.20 2.91 -8.12
CA GLY A 272 -6.49 3.04 -9.53
C GLY A 272 -7.48 1.99 -10.00
N PHE A 273 -7.88 2.10 -11.25
CA PHE A 273 -8.63 1.06 -11.92
C PHE A 273 -7.70 0.13 -12.67
N GLY A 274 -7.94 -1.17 -12.53
CA GLY A 274 -7.29 -2.17 -13.37
C GLY A 274 -7.80 -2.10 -14.83
N LYS A 275 -7.53 -3.14 -15.61
CA LYS A 275 -7.97 -3.19 -17.00
C LYS A 275 -9.49 -3.36 -17.10
N MET A 276 -10.18 -2.30 -17.51
CA MET A 276 -11.63 -2.26 -17.64
C MET A 276 -12.10 -1.75 -19.02
N PRO A 277 -13.36 -2.04 -19.42
CA PRO A 277 -13.95 -1.47 -20.63
C PRO A 277 -14.02 0.06 -20.56
N ALA A 278 -13.80 0.73 -21.70
CA ALA A 278 -13.81 2.20 -21.78
C ALA A 278 -15.14 2.82 -21.30
N LYS A 279 -16.29 2.17 -21.57
CA LYS A 279 -17.61 2.62 -21.11
C LYS A 279 -17.70 2.72 -19.58
N VAL A 280 -17.00 1.85 -18.85
CA VAL A 280 -16.98 1.86 -17.38
C VAL A 280 -16.09 2.99 -16.85
N LEU A 281 -14.92 3.20 -17.48
CA LEU A 281 -13.98 4.27 -17.12
C LEU A 281 -14.51 5.67 -17.41
N GLN A 282 -15.51 5.81 -18.29
CA GLN A 282 -16.24 7.06 -18.52
C GLN A 282 -17.25 7.36 -17.40
N LYS A 283 -17.82 6.31 -16.77
CA LYS A 283 -18.86 6.46 -15.74
C LYS A 283 -18.30 6.60 -14.33
N PHE A 284 -17.12 6.07 -14.03
CA PHE A 284 -16.56 6.06 -12.68
C PHE A 284 -15.14 6.59 -12.64
N SER A 285 -14.78 7.25 -11.54
CA SER A 285 -13.39 7.60 -11.18
C SER A 285 -13.06 7.08 -9.78
N VAL A 286 -11.79 6.82 -9.52
CA VAL A 286 -11.27 6.55 -8.18
C VAL A 286 -10.19 7.59 -7.87
N ASP A 287 -10.28 8.20 -6.70
CA ASP A 287 -9.25 9.11 -6.20
C ASP A 287 -8.00 8.33 -5.77
N ALA A 288 -6.85 8.73 -6.28
CA ALA A 288 -5.62 7.96 -6.15
C ALA A 288 -5.05 7.93 -4.72
N GLU A 289 -5.44 8.86 -3.84
CA GLU A 289 -4.92 8.93 -2.48
C GLU A 289 -5.91 8.41 -1.43
N SER A 290 -7.18 8.79 -1.56
CA SER A 290 -8.23 8.44 -0.59
C SER A 290 -8.90 7.10 -0.85
N GLY A 291 -8.84 6.58 -2.08
CA GLY A 291 -9.59 5.38 -2.49
C GLY A 291 -11.08 5.64 -2.76
N MET A 292 -11.50 6.90 -2.77
CA MET A 292 -12.90 7.27 -2.96
C MET A 292 -13.32 7.09 -4.42
N ILE A 293 -14.34 6.26 -4.64
CA ILE A 293 -14.94 6.06 -5.96
C ILE A 293 -16.11 7.04 -6.13
N THR A 294 -16.12 7.77 -7.23
CA THR A 294 -17.16 8.75 -7.57
C THR A 294 -17.73 8.49 -8.95
N LEU A 295 -18.98 8.92 -9.15
CA LEU A 295 -19.66 8.88 -10.43
C LEU A 295 -19.21 10.07 -11.31
N LEU A 296 -18.89 9.83 -12.57
CA LEU A 296 -18.48 10.86 -13.55
C LEU A 296 -19.59 11.20 -14.55
N GLU A 297 -20.37 10.21 -14.96
CA GLU A 297 -21.48 10.36 -15.91
C GLU A 297 -22.73 9.69 -15.34
N GLY A 298 -23.90 10.13 -15.80
CA GLY A 298 -25.18 9.56 -15.38
C GLY A 298 -25.27 8.05 -15.62
N LEU A 299 -26.05 7.41 -14.76
CA LEU A 299 -26.43 6.01 -14.91
C LEU A 299 -27.80 5.94 -15.59
N ASP A 300 -28.07 4.78 -16.16
CA ASP A 300 -29.29 4.45 -16.90
C ASP A 300 -29.50 2.96 -16.61
N TYR A 301 -30.53 2.66 -15.82
CA TYR A 301 -30.87 1.32 -15.37
C TYR A 301 -31.30 0.46 -16.56
N GLU A 302 -32.08 1.02 -17.49
CA GLU A 302 -32.55 0.39 -18.72
C GLU A 302 -31.39 0.00 -19.66
N ASP A 303 -30.26 0.72 -19.64
CA ASP A 303 -29.03 0.36 -20.35
C ASP A 303 -28.17 -0.66 -19.58
N THR A 304 -27.90 -0.45 -18.29
CA THR A 304 -27.00 -1.33 -17.50
C THR A 304 -27.36 -1.39 -16.02
N HIS A 305 -27.86 -2.54 -15.58
CA HIS A 305 -28.35 -2.76 -14.22
C HIS A 305 -27.23 -2.93 -13.17
N ALA A 306 -26.01 -3.29 -13.58
CA ALA A 306 -24.90 -3.48 -12.65
C ALA A 306 -23.52 -3.29 -13.30
N PHE A 307 -22.59 -2.70 -12.55
CA PHE A 307 -21.20 -2.53 -12.93
C PHE A 307 -20.27 -3.33 -12.01
N ARG A 308 -19.21 -3.90 -12.59
CA ARG A 308 -18.13 -4.54 -11.85
C ARG A 308 -16.85 -3.75 -12.08
N LEU A 309 -16.35 -3.12 -11.03
CA LEU A 309 -15.14 -2.32 -11.06
C LEU A 309 -13.98 -3.15 -10.49
N ALA A 310 -12.94 -3.36 -11.30
CA ALA A 310 -11.69 -3.93 -10.82
C ALA A 310 -10.81 -2.80 -10.30
N VAL A 311 -10.66 -2.71 -8.98
CA VAL A 311 -9.87 -1.68 -8.32
C VAL A 311 -8.50 -2.25 -7.97
N GLU A 312 -7.45 -1.48 -8.24
CA GLU A 312 -6.06 -1.80 -7.97
C GLU A 312 -5.54 -0.88 -6.87
N ALA A 313 -4.85 -1.44 -5.88
CA ALA A 313 -4.03 -0.70 -4.94
C ALA A 313 -2.57 -1.03 -5.23
N LYS A 314 -1.73 0.00 -5.32
CA LYS A 314 -0.32 -0.10 -5.65
C LYS A 314 0.52 0.67 -4.64
N ASP A 315 1.51 0.01 -4.05
CA ASP A 315 2.46 0.66 -3.15
C ASP A 315 3.50 1.53 -3.91
N GLY A 316 4.41 2.17 -3.17
CA GLY A 316 5.49 2.96 -3.79
C GLY A 316 6.60 2.11 -4.42
N GLY A 317 6.78 0.85 -4.00
CA GLY A 317 7.78 -0.07 -4.55
C GLY A 317 7.35 -0.82 -5.81
N GLY A 318 6.07 -0.79 -6.14
CA GLY A 318 5.46 -1.39 -7.32
C GLY A 318 4.68 -2.68 -7.09
N LEU A 319 4.50 -3.19 -5.86
CA LEU A 319 3.60 -4.32 -5.61
C LEU A 319 2.15 -3.84 -5.69
N VAL A 320 1.30 -4.75 -6.18
CA VAL A 320 -0.11 -4.47 -6.48
C VAL A 320 -1.01 -5.52 -5.86
N SER A 321 -2.21 -5.10 -5.49
CA SER A 321 -3.33 -5.98 -5.17
C SER A 321 -4.61 -5.49 -5.83
N HIS A 322 -5.62 -6.36 -5.87
CA HIS A 322 -6.88 -6.09 -6.53
C HIS A 322 -8.06 -6.45 -5.64
N CYS A 323 -9.15 -5.69 -5.77
CA CYS A 323 -10.47 -6.06 -5.26
C CYS A 323 -11.55 -5.79 -6.30
N GLU A 324 -12.73 -6.40 -6.11
CA GLU A 324 -13.90 -6.20 -6.97
C GLU A 324 -14.93 -5.32 -6.27
N VAL A 325 -15.45 -4.31 -6.98
CA VAL A 325 -16.57 -3.49 -6.53
C VAL A 325 -17.78 -3.76 -7.43
N GLU A 326 -18.85 -4.31 -6.84
CA GLU A 326 -20.12 -4.56 -7.51
C GLU A 326 -21.10 -3.42 -7.20
N VAL A 327 -21.39 -2.59 -8.20
CA VAL A 327 -22.33 -1.47 -8.13
C VAL A 327 -23.65 -1.93 -8.76
N ASN A 328 -24.68 -2.11 -7.96
CA ASN A 328 -26.03 -2.40 -8.44
C ASN A 328 -26.77 -1.08 -8.67
N VAL A 329 -27.27 -0.87 -9.88
CA VAL A 329 -28.08 0.29 -10.21
C VAL A 329 -29.50 0.04 -9.69
N LEU A 330 -30.08 1.03 -9.02
CA LEU A 330 -31.47 1.01 -8.58
C LEU A 330 -32.30 1.85 -9.54
N ASP A 331 -33.30 1.20 -10.13
CA ASP A 331 -34.35 1.76 -10.96
C ASP A 331 -35.08 2.92 -10.24
N VAL A 332 -35.30 4.00 -10.98
CA VAL A 332 -36.06 5.19 -10.64
C VAL A 332 -37.07 5.45 -11.75
N ASN A 333 -38.32 5.70 -11.38
CA ASN A 333 -39.40 5.99 -12.32
C ASN A 333 -39.13 7.27 -13.14
N ASP A 334 -38.48 7.14 -14.29
CA ASP A 334 -38.06 8.25 -15.15
C ASP A 334 -38.51 8.10 -16.61
N ASN A 335 -39.07 6.94 -16.98
CA ASN A 335 -39.72 6.74 -18.27
C ASN A 335 -41.25 6.77 -18.11
N PRO A 336 -41.97 7.67 -18.82
CA PRO A 336 -43.43 7.59 -18.86
C PRO A 336 -43.89 6.42 -19.75
N PRO A 337 -45.08 5.84 -19.48
CA PRO A 337 -45.66 4.80 -20.33
C PRO A 337 -45.77 5.26 -21.80
N ASP A 338 -45.39 4.43 -22.76
CA ASP A 338 -45.57 4.68 -24.19
C ASP A 338 -46.86 4.01 -24.71
N ILE A 339 -47.71 4.77 -25.42
CA ILE A 339 -49.00 4.31 -25.93
C ILE A 339 -48.91 4.14 -27.45
N THR A 340 -49.07 2.92 -27.93
CA THR A 340 -49.12 2.61 -29.36
C THR A 340 -50.51 2.10 -29.76
N ILE A 341 -51.16 2.78 -30.72
CA ILE A 341 -52.39 2.27 -31.35
C ILE A 341 -51.99 1.23 -32.41
N LEU A 342 -52.24 -0.04 -32.14
CA LEU A 342 -51.93 -1.15 -33.05
C LEU A 342 -52.93 -1.23 -34.21
N SER A 343 -54.21 -0.96 -33.94
CA SER A 343 -55.26 -0.96 -34.95
C SER A 343 -56.42 -0.08 -34.54
N LEU A 344 -57.02 0.61 -35.50
CA LEU A 344 -58.25 1.38 -35.35
C LEU A 344 -59.22 0.98 -36.46
N SER A 345 -60.38 0.43 -36.10
CA SER A 345 -61.48 0.22 -37.02
C SER A 345 -62.35 1.47 -37.04
N SER A 346 -62.11 2.36 -38.01
CA SER A 346 -62.92 3.55 -38.26
C SER A 346 -63.15 3.66 -39.78
N PRO A 347 -64.39 3.92 -40.26
CA PRO A 347 -65.60 4.16 -39.47
C PRO A 347 -66.22 2.87 -38.88
N VAL A 348 -67.07 3.03 -37.85
CA VAL A 348 -67.86 1.94 -37.22
C VAL A 348 -69.35 2.18 -37.45
N SER A 349 -70.07 1.13 -37.83
CA SER A 349 -71.53 1.17 -38.04
C SER A 349 -72.29 1.56 -36.78
N GLU A 350 -73.30 2.43 -36.90
CA GLU A 350 -74.09 2.83 -35.73
C GLU A 350 -74.93 1.70 -35.13
N ASP A 351 -75.31 0.72 -35.97
CA ASP A 351 -75.99 -0.51 -35.54
C ASP A 351 -75.04 -1.56 -34.90
N ALA A 352 -73.76 -1.23 -34.72
CA ALA A 352 -72.80 -2.13 -34.10
C ALA A 352 -73.21 -2.45 -32.64
N PRO A 353 -73.26 -3.73 -32.26
CA PRO A 353 -73.65 -4.11 -30.90
C PRO A 353 -72.63 -3.62 -29.87
N ALA A 354 -73.08 -3.44 -28.63
CA ALA A 354 -72.19 -3.19 -27.50
C ALA A 354 -71.16 -4.33 -27.35
N GLY A 355 -69.92 -3.97 -27.06
CA GLY A 355 -68.76 -4.88 -26.99
C GLY A 355 -68.02 -5.04 -28.32
N THR A 356 -68.39 -4.31 -29.37
CA THR A 356 -67.65 -4.28 -30.65
C THR A 356 -66.29 -3.64 -30.42
N VAL A 357 -65.21 -4.30 -30.85
CA VAL A 357 -63.84 -3.78 -30.71
C VAL A 357 -63.60 -2.69 -31.75
N VAL A 358 -63.23 -1.51 -31.28
CA VAL A 358 -62.97 -0.31 -32.09
C VAL A 358 -61.47 -0.07 -32.28
N ALA A 359 -60.68 -0.30 -31.24
CA ALA A 359 -59.23 -0.15 -31.32
C ALA A 359 -58.49 -1.18 -30.46
N LEU A 360 -57.27 -1.49 -30.88
CA LEU A 360 -56.30 -2.26 -30.11
C LEU A 360 -55.15 -1.33 -29.75
N VAL A 361 -54.86 -1.21 -28.46
CA VAL A 361 -53.84 -0.32 -27.91
C VAL A 361 -52.82 -1.17 -27.17
N ASN A 362 -51.54 -0.87 -27.32
CA ASN A 362 -50.46 -1.45 -26.54
C ASN A 362 -49.83 -0.36 -25.69
N VAL A 363 -49.57 -0.65 -24.42
CA VAL A 363 -48.87 0.26 -23.52
C VAL A 363 -47.67 -0.46 -22.93
N GLU A 364 -46.50 0.14 -23.13
CA GLU A 364 -45.22 -0.38 -22.64
C GLU A 364 -44.53 0.70 -21.81
N ASP A 365 -43.85 0.28 -20.76
CA ASP A 365 -43.09 1.16 -19.89
C ASP A 365 -41.70 0.50 -19.70
N PRO A 366 -40.61 1.18 -20.08
CA PRO A 366 -39.25 0.64 -19.97
C PRO A 366 -38.82 0.31 -18.53
N ASP A 367 -39.41 1.00 -17.55
CA ASP A 367 -39.01 0.86 -16.16
C ASP A 367 -39.37 -0.53 -15.60
N SER A 368 -38.80 -0.91 -14.46
CA SER A 368 -39.02 -2.22 -13.85
C SER A 368 -39.92 -2.18 -12.60
N GLY A 369 -40.45 -3.35 -12.22
CA GLY A 369 -41.20 -3.49 -10.97
C GLY A 369 -42.52 -2.72 -10.94
N GLU A 370 -42.70 -1.83 -9.97
CA GLU A 370 -43.89 -0.95 -9.87
C GLU A 370 -43.81 0.23 -10.84
N ASN A 371 -42.60 0.66 -11.21
CA ASN A 371 -42.35 1.77 -12.13
C ASN A 371 -42.86 1.40 -13.53
N GLY A 372 -42.55 0.20 -14.02
CA GLY A 372 -43.08 -0.28 -15.31
C GLY A 372 -44.53 -0.80 -15.33
N GLN A 373 -45.26 -0.73 -14.21
CA GLN A 373 -46.62 -1.28 -14.13
C GLN A 373 -47.68 -0.26 -14.52
N VAL A 374 -48.25 -0.45 -15.70
CA VAL A 374 -49.17 0.52 -16.31
C VAL A 374 -50.65 0.22 -16.07
N SER A 375 -51.45 1.28 -16.00
CA SER A 375 -52.91 1.26 -15.99
C SER A 375 -53.44 2.26 -17.04
N CYS A 376 -54.49 1.88 -17.77
CA CYS A 376 -55.06 2.71 -18.83
C CYS A 376 -56.53 3.03 -18.57
N GLU A 377 -56.91 4.27 -18.86
CA GLU A 377 -58.26 4.79 -18.77
C GLU A 377 -58.62 5.58 -20.05
N LEU A 378 -59.92 5.67 -20.35
CA LEU A 378 -60.41 6.58 -21.38
C LEU A 378 -60.91 7.86 -20.72
N SER A 379 -60.52 8.99 -21.28
CA SER A 379 -61.01 10.32 -20.93
C SER A 379 -61.81 10.89 -22.10
N GLY A 380 -63.04 11.33 -21.83
CA GLY A 380 -63.96 11.89 -22.82
C GLY A 380 -65.39 11.38 -22.64
N GLU A 381 -66.36 12.12 -23.18
CA GLU A 381 -67.77 11.72 -23.19
C GLU A 381 -68.09 10.98 -24.49
N ALA A 382 -67.88 9.67 -24.50
CA ALA A 382 -68.24 8.80 -25.61
C ALA A 382 -68.80 7.47 -25.08
N PRO A 383 -69.68 6.79 -25.84
CA PRO A 383 -70.20 5.45 -25.52
C PRO A 383 -69.13 4.36 -25.74
N LEU A 384 -67.91 4.57 -25.27
CA LEU A 384 -66.76 3.68 -25.40
C LEU A 384 -66.23 3.28 -24.02
N SER A 385 -65.62 2.11 -23.93
CA SER A 385 -64.93 1.62 -22.73
C SER A 385 -63.61 0.95 -23.11
N ILE A 386 -62.65 0.95 -22.19
CA ILE A 386 -61.36 0.29 -22.37
C ILE A 386 -61.28 -0.93 -21.46
N VAL A 387 -60.88 -2.06 -22.03
CA VAL A 387 -60.78 -3.34 -21.33
C VAL A 387 -59.36 -3.86 -21.46
N ALA A 388 -58.74 -4.15 -20.33
CA ALA A 388 -57.40 -4.75 -20.29
C ALA A 388 -57.43 -6.15 -20.94
N SER A 389 -56.44 -6.44 -21.77
CA SER A 389 -56.16 -7.76 -22.31
C SER A 389 -54.91 -8.34 -21.60
N SER A 390 -54.12 -9.17 -22.28
CA SER A 390 -52.91 -9.80 -21.72
C SER A 390 -51.67 -9.02 -22.16
N GLY A 391 -50.71 -8.83 -21.25
CA GLY A 391 -49.37 -8.34 -21.57
C GLY A 391 -49.30 -6.88 -22.01
N GLY A 392 -49.92 -5.95 -21.26
CA GLY A 392 -49.87 -4.50 -21.57
C GLY A 392 -50.79 -4.05 -22.71
N SER A 393 -51.49 -4.98 -23.37
CA SER A 393 -52.45 -4.64 -24.42
C SER A 393 -53.86 -4.37 -23.87
N TYR A 394 -54.56 -3.42 -24.49
CA TYR A 394 -55.92 -2.98 -24.17
C TYR A 394 -56.79 -2.99 -25.42
N LYS A 395 -58.09 -3.20 -25.23
CA LYS A 395 -59.11 -3.12 -26.28
C LYS A 395 -60.07 -1.98 -25.97
N VAL A 396 -60.25 -1.06 -26.90
CA VAL A 396 -61.33 -0.07 -26.85
C VAL A 396 -62.55 -0.70 -27.50
N VAL A 397 -63.67 -0.74 -26.78
CA VAL A 397 -64.92 -1.37 -27.22
C VAL A 397 -66.11 -0.42 -27.06
N THR A 398 -67.15 -0.61 -27.87
CA THR A 398 -68.43 0.10 -27.69
C THR A 398 -69.07 -0.30 -26.35
N ALA A 399 -69.38 0.68 -25.50
CA ALA A 399 -70.03 0.46 -24.20
C ALA A 399 -71.57 0.44 -24.34
N SER A 400 -72.12 1.21 -25.28
CA SER A 400 -73.54 1.24 -25.65
C SER A 400 -73.69 1.38 -27.16
N ALA A 401 -74.94 1.36 -27.65
CA ALA A 401 -75.24 1.65 -29.05
C ALA A 401 -74.72 3.05 -29.44
N LEU A 402 -74.25 3.15 -30.67
CA LEU A 402 -73.86 4.41 -31.30
C LEU A 402 -75.08 5.01 -32.01
N ASP A 403 -75.10 6.31 -32.19
CA ASP A 403 -76.17 7.06 -32.87
C ASP A 403 -75.50 8.18 -33.66
N ARG A 404 -75.47 8.05 -34.99
CA ARG A 404 -74.78 8.99 -35.87
C ARG A 404 -75.55 10.31 -35.98
N GLU A 405 -76.88 10.31 -35.87
CA GLU A 405 -77.70 11.52 -35.84
C GLU A 405 -77.41 12.34 -34.59
N GLN A 406 -77.07 11.69 -33.47
CA GLN A 406 -76.60 12.36 -32.25
C GLN A 406 -75.15 12.83 -32.34
N ALA A 407 -74.23 11.95 -32.76
CA ALA A 407 -72.81 12.25 -32.90
C ALA A 407 -72.15 11.39 -33.99
N SER A 408 -71.78 12.02 -35.12
CA SER A 408 -71.11 11.34 -36.22
C SER A 408 -69.62 11.04 -35.98
N GLU A 409 -69.04 11.64 -34.94
CA GLU A 409 -67.62 11.52 -34.59
C GLU A 409 -67.47 11.53 -33.06
N HIS A 410 -66.64 10.62 -32.54
CA HIS A 410 -66.26 10.59 -31.14
C HIS A 410 -64.75 10.77 -31.01
N LEU A 411 -64.34 11.81 -30.28
CA LEU A 411 -62.96 12.03 -29.85
C LEU A 411 -62.80 11.54 -28.42
N VAL A 412 -61.97 10.51 -28.22
CA VAL A 412 -61.60 10.01 -26.89
C VAL A 412 -60.10 10.02 -26.71
N THR A 413 -59.65 10.33 -25.49
CA THR A 413 -58.24 10.31 -25.14
C THR A 413 -57.94 9.05 -24.34
N VAL A 414 -57.02 8.22 -24.83
CA VAL A 414 -56.45 7.12 -24.04
C VAL A 414 -55.39 7.73 -23.13
N VAL A 415 -55.49 7.49 -21.82
CA VAL A 415 -54.53 7.96 -20.82
C VAL A 415 -53.92 6.74 -20.15
N ALA A 416 -52.59 6.63 -20.17
CA ALA A 416 -51.84 5.61 -19.45
C ALA A 416 -51.11 6.24 -18.25
N ARG A 417 -51.09 5.53 -17.13
CA ARG A 417 -50.39 5.93 -15.89
C ARG A 417 -49.63 4.75 -15.34
N ASP A 418 -48.38 4.96 -14.96
CA ASP A 418 -47.61 3.95 -14.22
C ASP A 418 -48.08 3.85 -12.75
N GLN A 419 -47.42 2.98 -11.97
CA GLN A 419 -47.61 2.87 -10.52
C GLN A 419 -46.39 3.38 -9.74
N GLY A 420 -45.45 4.02 -10.43
CA GLY A 420 -44.24 4.58 -9.85
C GLY A 420 -44.51 5.80 -8.98
N ARG A 421 -43.45 6.28 -8.31
CA ARG A 421 -43.49 7.46 -7.43
C ARG A 421 -42.31 8.39 -7.73
N PRO A 422 -42.55 9.60 -8.29
CA PRO A 422 -43.84 10.14 -8.70
C PRO A 422 -44.44 9.36 -9.87
N THR A 423 -45.77 9.33 -9.95
CA THR A 423 -46.47 8.67 -11.06
C THR A 423 -46.29 9.47 -12.35
N LEU A 424 -45.88 8.83 -13.43
CA LEU A 424 -45.81 9.40 -14.77
C LEU A 424 -47.00 8.92 -15.61
N SER A 425 -47.32 9.69 -16.64
CA SER A 425 -48.49 9.44 -17.49
C SER A 425 -48.30 9.96 -18.89
N SER A 426 -48.89 9.28 -19.85
CA SER A 426 -48.96 9.68 -21.25
C SER A 426 -50.40 9.63 -21.76
N HIS A 427 -50.65 10.26 -22.90
CA HIS A 427 -51.96 10.24 -23.53
C HIS A 427 -51.88 10.27 -25.05
N THR A 428 -52.89 9.71 -25.71
CA THR A 428 -53.05 9.73 -27.16
C THR A 428 -54.53 9.86 -27.52
N GLU A 429 -54.82 10.63 -28.56
CA GLU A 429 -56.17 10.85 -29.05
C GLU A 429 -56.60 9.77 -30.05
N LEU A 430 -57.84 9.32 -29.92
CA LEU A 430 -58.50 8.36 -30.80
C LEU A 430 -59.73 9.03 -31.39
N VAL A 431 -59.77 9.13 -32.72
CA VAL A 431 -60.90 9.66 -33.46
C VAL A 431 -61.68 8.51 -34.08
N LEU A 432 -62.93 8.35 -33.68
CA LEU A 432 -63.85 7.35 -34.19
C LEU A 432 -64.93 8.01 -35.04
N GLU A 433 -65.00 7.65 -36.33
CA GLU A 433 -66.10 8.04 -37.21
C GLU A 433 -67.21 7.00 -37.14
N VAL A 434 -68.47 7.44 -37.13
CA VAL A 434 -69.64 6.56 -37.12
C VAL A 434 -70.24 6.52 -38.54
N SER A 435 -70.40 5.33 -39.12
CA SER A 435 -71.03 5.16 -40.43
C SER A 435 -72.54 4.97 -40.33
N ASP A 436 -73.23 5.59 -41.26
CA ASP A 436 -74.70 5.66 -41.37
C ASP A 436 -75.35 4.32 -41.74
N VAL A 437 -76.48 4.04 -41.10
CA VAL A 437 -77.41 2.94 -41.34
C VAL A 437 -78.79 3.56 -41.60
N ASN A 438 -79.57 2.97 -42.51
CA ASN A 438 -80.91 3.49 -42.81
C ASN A 438 -81.91 3.08 -41.72
N ASP A 439 -82.00 3.85 -40.65
CA ASP A 439 -82.90 3.58 -39.52
C ASP A 439 -83.89 4.73 -39.23
N ASN A 440 -83.77 5.87 -39.91
CA ASN A 440 -84.76 6.94 -39.89
C ASN A 440 -85.64 6.90 -41.14
N ALA A 441 -86.97 6.90 -40.95
CA ALA A 441 -87.89 7.03 -42.07
C ALA A 441 -88.08 8.52 -42.44
N PRO A 442 -88.32 8.86 -43.72
CA PRO A 442 -88.57 10.24 -44.12
C PRO A 442 -89.88 10.75 -43.51
N VAL A 443 -89.81 11.88 -42.82
CA VAL A 443 -90.94 12.52 -42.11
C VAL A 443 -91.37 13.77 -42.85
N PHE A 444 -92.66 13.87 -43.19
CA PHE A 444 -93.25 15.10 -43.74
C PHE A 444 -93.27 16.22 -42.70
N GLU A 445 -93.10 17.47 -43.14
CA GLU A 445 -93.11 18.64 -42.24
C GLU A 445 -94.48 18.85 -41.57
N GLU A 446 -95.57 18.39 -42.18
CA GLU A 446 -96.93 18.48 -41.64
C GLU A 446 -97.63 17.11 -41.65
N ALA A 447 -98.48 16.85 -40.64
CA ALA A 447 -99.24 15.60 -40.53
C ALA A 447 -100.35 15.48 -41.61
N ALA A 448 -100.85 16.61 -42.09
CA ALA A 448 -101.81 16.67 -43.18
C ALA A 448 -101.63 17.98 -43.96
N TYR A 449 -101.72 17.90 -45.28
CA TYR A 449 -101.68 19.06 -46.14
C TYR A 449 -103.05 19.31 -46.76
N SER A 450 -103.56 20.53 -46.63
CA SER A 450 -104.78 20.98 -47.27
C SER A 450 -104.49 22.16 -48.19
N ALA A 451 -105.02 22.14 -49.41
CA ALA A 451 -104.95 23.25 -50.34
C ALA A 451 -106.34 23.58 -50.90
N TYR A 452 -106.65 24.86 -51.01
CA TYR A 452 -107.87 25.34 -51.66
C TYR A 452 -107.53 25.72 -53.11
N VAL A 453 -108.28 25.16 -54.06
CA VAL A 453 -108.08 25.39 -55.49
C VAL A 453 -109.25 26.22 -56.01
N ALA A 454 -108.95 27.33 -56.68
CA ALA A 454 -109.98 28.15 -57.32
C ALA A 454 -110.65 27.38 -58.47
N GLU A 455 -111.97 27.54 -58.59
CA GLU A 455 -112.71 27.03 -59.74
C GLU A 455 -112.16 27.67 -61.04
N ASN A 456 -111.91 26.85 -62.07
CA ASN A 456 -111.23 27.22 -63.34
C ASN A 456 -109.72 27.51 -63.23
N ASN A 457 -109.00 26.82 -62.34
CA ASN A 457 -107.54 26.90 -62.27
C ASN A 457 -106.86 26.44 -63.59
N ALA A 458 -105.70 27.03 -63.90
CA ALA A 458 -104.94 26.67 -65.09
C ALA A 458 -104.33 25.26 -64.98
N ALA A 459 -104.34 24.51 -66.10
CA ALA A 459 -103.68 23.21 -66.18
C ALA A 459 -102.17 23.33 -65.92
N GLY A 460 -101.64 22.47 -65.06
CA GLY A 460 -100.24 22.49 -64.64
C GLY A 460 -99.88 23.54 -63.57
N ALA A 461 -100.87 24.29 -63.05
CA ALA A 461 -100.63 25.21 -61.94
C ALA A 461 -100.20 24.46 -60.67
N LEU A 462 -99.19 24.98 -59.97
CA LEU A 462 -98.76 24.47 -58.67
C LEU A 462 -99.88 24.67 -57.65
N VAL A 463 -100.37 23.56 -57.07
CA VAL A 463 -101.43 23.59 -56.05
C VAL A 463 -100.85 23.57 -54.64
N LEU A 464 -99.90 22.67 -54.40
CA LEU A 464 -99.33 22.40 -53.10
C LEU A 464 -97.88 21.95 -53.28
N ARG A 465 -97.01 22.37 -52.37
CA ARG A 465 -95.68 21.80 -52.19
C ARG A 465 -95.67 21.05 -50.87
N VAL A 466 -95.23 19.80 -50.91
CA VAL A 466 -94.96 18.99 -49.72
C VAL A 466 -93.46 18.86 -49.56
N GLN A 467 -93.01 18.73 -48.32
CA GLN A 467 -91.60 18.55 -48.00
C GLN A 467 -91.50 17.50 -46.90
N ALA A 468 -90.57 16.56 -47.08
CA ALA A 468 -90.17 15.60 -46.08
C ALA A 468 -88.66 15.67 -45.86
N ARG A 469 -88.24 15.32 -44.65
CA ARG A 469 -86.85 15.29 -44.21
C ARG A 469 -86.56 13.90 -43.67
N ASP A 470 -85.36 13.45 -43.95
CA ASP A 470 -84.81 12.20 -43.48
C ASP A 470 -83.52 12.53 -42.75
N ALA A 471 -83.30 11.92 -41.59
CA ALA A 471 -82.19 12.26 -40.70
C ALA A 471 -80.89 11.53 -41.11
N ASP A 472 -81.02 10.45 -41.89
CA ASP A 472 -79.90 9.65 -42.36
C ASP A 472 -79.01 10.43 -43.35
N ALA A 473 -77.79 9.94 -43.57
CA ALA A 473 -76.79 10.56 -44.43
C ALA A 473 -76.80 10.02 -45.86
N GLY A 474 -76.27 10.83 -46.79
CA GLY A 474 -75.96 10.39 -48.15
C GLY A 474 -77.17 9.88 -48.94
N ALA A 475 -77.15 8.59 -49.30
CA ALA A 475 -78.21 7.98 -50.09
C ALA A 475 -79.45 7.62 -49.25
N ASN A 476 -79.25 7.32 -47.96
CA ASN A 476 -80.33 6.95 -47.04
C ASN A 476 -81.23 8.15 -46.76
N GLY A 477 -80.64 9.33 -46.56
CA GLY A 477 -81.39 10.58 -46.40
C GLY A 477 -82.06 11.15 -47.68
N ARG A 478 -82.01 10.44 -48.82
CA ARG A 478 -82.56 10.95 -50.09
C ARG A 478 -84.04 10.64 -50.24
N VAL A 479 -84.87 11.67 -50.05
CA VAL A 479 -86.32 11.57 -50.22
C VAL A 479 -86.76 11.57 -51.69
N SER A 480 -87.63 10.63 -52.06
CA SER A 480 -88.34 10.59 -53.36
C SER A 480 -89.85 10.58 -53.12
N TYR A 481 -90.62 11.30 -53.95
CA TYR A 481 -92.07 11.48 -53.77
C TYR A 481 -92.86 10.76 -54.86
N TRP A 482 -93.94 10.08 -54.47
CA TRP A 482 -94.92 9.50 -55.40
C TRP A 482 -96.33 9.60 -54.81
N LEU A 483 -97.34 9.63 -55.68
CA LEU A 483 -98.74 9.57 -55.27
C LEU A 483 -99.17 8.11 -55.21
N ALA A 484 -99.60 7.65 -54.03
CA ALA A 484 -100.32 6.38 -53.91
C ALA A 484 -101.67 6.56 -54.63
N GLY A 485 -101.95 5.72 -55.63
CA GLY A 485 -103.21 5.80 -56.39
C GLY A 485 -104.42 5.80 -55.45
N GLY A 486 -105.36 6.71 -55.71
CA GLY A 486 -106.54 6.95 -54.88
C GLY A 486 -107.72 6.03 -55.15
#